data_AF-A0A9P6UD43-F1
#
_entry.id   AF-A0A9P6UD43-F1
#
_cell.length_a   1.000
_cell.length_b   1.000
_cell.length_c   1.000
_cell.angle_alpha   90.00
_cell.angle_beta   90.00
_cell.angle_gamma   90.00
#
_symmetry.space_group_name_H-M   'P 1'
#
loop_
_entity.id
_entity.type
_entity.pdbx_description
1 polymer ?
#
loop_
_entity_poly.entity_id
_entity_poly.type
_entity_poly.pdbx_seq_one_letter_code
_entity_poly.pdbx_strand_id
1 'polypeptide(L)' 'MPDFKGKVLYEVFTTKLNDYQIEAKDISGKGRIIFWPFNWIVCTQYPEADAPLYPEVVVKVGVVRYNEACPIKTVD' A
#
# COMPACT_ATOMS: atom_id res chain seq x y z
N MET A 1 -5.19 -7.27 9.62
CA MET A 1 -4.71 -6.33 8.59
C MET A 1 -5.93 -5.77 7.87
N PRO A 2 -6.20 -4.46 7.90
CA PRO A 2 -7.32 -3.88 7.16
C PRO A 2 -7.20 -4.09 5.65
N ASP A 3 -8.32 -4.12 4.94
CA ASP A 3 -8.32 -4.13 3.48
C ASP A 3 -8.13 -2.69 2.96
N PHE A 4 -6.96 -2.45 2.36
CA PHE A 4 -6.59 -1.18 1.76
C PHE A 4 -6.62 -1.21 0.24
N LYS A 5 -6.82 -2.36 -0.42
CA LYS A 5 -6.81 -2.41 -1.89
C LYS A 5 -7.91 -1.50 -2.46
N GLY A 6 -7.52 -0.65 -3.41
CA GLY A 6 -8.40 0.36 -4.01
C GLY A 6 -8.62 1.62 -3.16
N LYS A 7 -8.09 1.69 -1.94
CA LYS A 7 -8.17 2.87 -1.07
C LYS A 7 -7.06 3.87 -1.40
N VAL A 8 -7.27 5.12 -0.99
CA VAL A 8 -6.21 6.14 -1.06
C VAL A 8 -5.13 5.84 -0.02
N LEU A 9 -3.86 6.05 -0.36
CA LEU A 9 -2.74 5.75 0.54
C LEU A 9 -2.84 6.51 1.88
N TYR A 10 -3.50 7.67 1.90
CA TYR A 10 -3.78 8.41 3.13
C TYR A 10 -4.49 7.56 4.20
N GLU A 11 -5.43 6.69 3.80
CA GLU A 11 -6.17 5.83 4.74
C GLU A 11 -5.25 4.86 5.49
N VAL A 12 -4.15 4.41 4.87
CA VAL A 12 -3.15 3.54 5.50
C VAL A 12 -2.50 4.26 6.68
N PHE A 13 -2.14 5.53 6.52
CA PHE A 13 -1.46 6.32 7.54
C PHE A 13 -2.38 6.87 8.64
N THR A 14 -3.69 6.97 8.38
CA THR A 14 -4.68 7.40 9.40
C THR A 14 -5.33 6.25 10.14
N THR A 15 -5.19 5.02 9.62
CA THR A 15 -5.63 3.83 10.34
C THR A 15 -4.71 3.59 11.53
N LYS A 16 -5.27 3.09 12.64
CA LYS A 16 -4.52 2.83 13.89
C LYS A 16 -3.58 1.63 13.72
N LEU A 17 -2.47 1.86 13.02
CA LEU A 17 -1.33 0.96 12.79
C LEU A 17 -0.05 1.49 13.45
N ASN A 18 -0.19 2.38 14.44
CA ASN A 18 0.91 3.15 15.03
C ASN A 18 2.07 2.31 15.58
N ASP A 19 1.84 1.03 15.88
CA ASP A 19 2.85 0.09 16.40
C ASP A 19 3.63 -0.65 15.28
N TYR A 20 3.29 -0.42 14.01
CA TYR A 20 3.86 -1.13 12.86
C TYR A 20 4.66 -0.20 11.95
N GLN A 21 5.80 -0.68 11.46
CA GLN A 21 6.50 -0.02 10.36
C GLN A 21 5.67 -0.12 9.08
N ILE A 22 5.48 1.01 8.41
CA ILE A 22 4.75 1.10 7.14
C ILE A 22 5.73 1.46 6.02
N GLU A 23 5.75 0.65 4.97
CA GLU A 23 6.50 0.91 3.74
C GLU A 23 5.52 1.08 2.58
N ALA A 24 5.54 2.25 1.93
CA ALA A 24 4.80 2.51 0.71
C ALA A 24 5.76 2.58 -0.49
N LYS A 25 5.43 1.91 -1.59
CA LYS A 25 6.26 1.89 -2.80
C LYS A 25 5.43 2.12 -4.06
N ASP A 26 5.90 3.00 -4.95
CA ASP A 26 5.35 3.12 -6.30
C ASP A 26 5.67 1.85 -7.11
N ILE A 27 4.63 1.10 -7.49
CA ILE A 27 4.75 -0.15 -8.25
C ILE A 27 4.45 0.03 -9.74
N SER A 28 4.28 1.28 -10.21
CA SER A 28 4.07 1.56 -11.64
C SER A 28 5.30 1.32 -12.52
N GLY A 29 6.47 1.02 -11.94
CA GLY A 29 7.74 0.93 -12.64
C GLY A 29 8.41 2.29 -12.92
N LYS A 30 7.79 3.40 -12.54
CA LYS A 30 8.28 4.77 -12.84
C LYS A 30 9.30 5.32 -11.82
N GLY A 31 9.60 4.57 -10.76
CA GLY A 31 10.65 4.94 -9.78
C GLY A 31 10.39 6.24 -9.01
N ARG A 32 9.13 6.64 -8.83
CA ARG A 32 8.79 7.92 -8.19
C ARG A 32 8.85 7.81 -6.66
N ILE A 33 9.19 8.94 -6.03
CA ILE A 33 9.07 9.13 -4.58
C ILE A 33 7.62 9.53 -4.23
N ILE A 34 7.13 9.02 -3.11
CA ILE A 34 5.79 9.32 -2.58
C ILE A 34 5.88 10.53 -1.66
N PHE A 35 5.29 11.66 -2.06
CA PHE A 35 5.22 12.88 -1.24
C PHE A 35 3.83 13.14 -0.65
N TRP A 36 2.79 13.15 -1.49
CA TRP A 36 1.42 13.48 -1.09
C TRP A 36 0.53 12.23 -1.12
N PRO A 37 0.24 11.58 0.02
CA PRO A 37 -0.46 10.29 0.06
C PRO A 37 -1.82 10.28 -0.64
N PHE A 38 -2.53 11.41 -0.64
CA PHE A 38 -3.85 11.56 -1.27
C PHE A 38 -3.83 11.37 -2.80
N ASN A 39 -2.66 11.50 -3.44
CA ASN A 39 -2.52 11.33 -4.88
C ASN A 39 -2.29 9.88 -5.32
N TRP A 40 -2.31 8.93 -4.39
CA TRP A 40 -1.94 7.54 -4.62
C TRP A 40 -3.05 6.59 -4.20
N ILE A 41 -3.26 5.53 -4.99
CA ILE A 41 -4.16 4.42 -4.68
C ILE A 41 -3.33 3.16 -4.40
N VAL A 42 -3.77 2.40 -3.40
CA VAL A 42 -3.19 1.11 -3.03
C VAL A 42 -3.65 0.02 -4.01
N CYS A 43 -2.68 -0.67 -4.61
CA CYS A 43 -2.89 -1.78 -5.52
C CYS A 43 -2.56 -3.13 -4.88
N THR A 44 -1.57 -3.15 -3.98
CA THR A 44 -1.16 -4.37 -3.27
C THR A 44 -0.91 -4.05 -1.80
N GLN A 45 -1.07 -5.07 -0.95
CA GLN A 45 -0.78 -4.96 0.47
C GLN A 45 -0.15 -6.26 0.98
N TYR A 46 0.67 -6.13 2.01
CA TYR A 46 1.19 -7.23 2.80
C TYR A 46 1.22 -6.83 4.29
N PRO A 47 0.74 -7.67 5.21
CA PRO A 47 -0.02 -8.90 4.98
C PRO A 47 -1.28 -8.69 4.12
N GLU A 48 -1.86 -9.79 3.62
CA GLU A 48 -3.13 -9.72 2.88
C GLU A 48 -4.26 -9.24 3.81
N ALA A 49 -5.37 -8.80 3.22
CA ALA A 49 -6.55 -8.39 3.99
C ALA A 49 -6.97 -9.51 4.96
N ASP A 50 -7.43 -9.09 6.15
CA ASP A 50 -7.85 -9.95 7.26
C ASP A 50 -6.77 -10.84 7.88
N ALA A 51 -5.54 -10.84 7.34
CA ALA A 51 -4.43 -11.56 7.94
C ALA A 51 -4.06 -10.97 9.31
N PRO A 52 -3.61 -11.79 10.27
CA PRO A 52 -3.13 -11.31 11.56
C PRO A 52 -1.93 -10.37 11.39
N LEU A 53 -1.86 -9.34 12.24
CA LEU A 53 -0.71 -8.46 12.35
C LEU A 53 0.07 -8.84 13.60
N TYR A 54 1.36 -9.14 13.43
CA TYR A 54 2.29 -9.46 14.51
C TYR A 54 3.33 -8.34 14.66
N PRO A 55 3.83 -8.04 15.88
CA PRO A 55 4.71 -6.89 16.13
C PRO A 55 5.95 -6.81 15.22
N GLU A 56 6.46 -7.94 14.75
CA GLU A 56 7.63 -8.06 13.86
C GLU A 56 7.34 -7.82 12.37
N VAL A 57 6.06 -7.69 11.99
CA VAL A 57 5.67 -7.54 10.59
C VAL A 57 5.76 -6.08 10.12
N VAL A 58 6.45 -5.88 9.00
CA VAL A 58 6.40 -4.63 8.24
C VAL A 58 5.15 -4.64 7.35
N VAL A 59 4.29 -3.64 7.51
CA VAL A 59 3.15 -3.41 6.62
C VAL A 59 3.66 -2.79 5.34
N LYS A 60 3.47 -3.47 4.22
CA LYS A 60 3.91 -3.01 2.90
C LYS A 60 2.71 -2.73 2.02
N VAL A 61 2.68 -1.58 1.37
CA VAL A 61 1.67 -1.22 0.38
C VAL A 61 2.32 -0.82 -0.94
N GLY A 62 1.89 -1.47 -2.01
CA GLY A 62 2.24 -1.05 -3.37
C GLY A 62 1.17 -0.11 -3.90
N VAL A 63 1.60 1.04 -4.42
CA VAL A 63 0.70 2.11 -4.86
C VAL A 63 1.00 2.56 -6.29
N VAL A 64 0.01 3.20 -6.90
CA VAL A 64 0.12 3.94 -8.17
C VAL A 64 -0.56 5.31 -8.02
N ARG A 65 -0.40 6.23 -8.97
CA ARG A 65 -1.17 7.49 -8.92
C ARG A 65 -2.65 7.18 -9.09
N TYR A 66 -3.51 7.99 -8.49
CA TYR A 66 -4.98 7.80 -8.48
C TYR A 66 -5.60 7.51 -9.87
N ASN A 67 -5.03 8.07 -10.93
CA ASN A 67 -5.49 7.92 -12.31
C ASN A 67 -4.75 6.82 -13.12
N GLU A 68 -3.94 6.00 -12.47
CA GLU A 68 -3.20 4.90 -13.09
C GLU A 68 -3.85 3.56 -12.75
N ALA A 69 -3.82 2.62 -13.70
CA ALA A 69 -4.27 1.26 -13.46
C ALA A 69 -3.26 0.50 -12.58
N CYS A 70 -3.77 -0.35 -11.69
CA CYS A 70 -2.94 -1.28 -10.95
C CYS A 70 -2.30 -2.31 -11.90
N PRO A 71 -0.99 -2.60 -11.76
CA PRO A 71 -0.34 -3.64 -12.55
C PRO A 71 -1.02 -5.00 -12.32
N ILE A 72 -1.32 -5.70 -13.40
CA ILE A 72 -1.72 -7.11 -13.35
C ILE A 72 -0.44 -7.89 -13.01
N LYS A 73 -0.51 -8.83 -12.05
CA LYS A 73 0.62 -9.73 -11.81
C LYS A 73 0.88 -10.52 -13.09
N THR A 74 1.94 -10.22 -13.81
CA THR A 74 2.48 -11.13 -14.82
C THR A 74 3.17 -12.27 -14.08
N VAL A 75 2.76 -13.50 -14.38
CA VAL A 75 3.48 -14.69 -13.96
C VAL A 75 4.62 -14.84 -14.96
N ASP A 76 5.84 -14.51 -14.54
CA ASP A 76 7.06 -14.89 -15.24
C ASP A 76 7.52 -16.28 -14.76
#